data_AF-A0A2E5J0T2-F1
#
_entry.id   AF-A0A2E5J0T2-F1
#
_cell.length_a   1.000
_cell.length_b   1.000
_cell.length_c   1.000
_cell.angle_alpha   90.00
_cell.angle_beta   90.00
_cell.angle_gamma   90.00
#
_symmetry.space_group_name_H-M   'P 1'
#
loop_
_entity.id
_entity.type
_entity.pdbx_description
1 polymer ?
#
loop_
_entity_poly.entity_id
_entity_poly.type
_entity_poly.pdbx_seq_one_letter_code
_entity_poly.pdbx_strand_id
1 'polypeptide(L)'
;MLETQSFYIGAHEAATILRQREEVKPLLTDYFLSVGGKNLPDIARFNKPFGVFFRHAPAFRMEDAVFYRLAEASGLVPYFGSYIDDTFVSLSSYKRSLIKHHVFCGIGRSGGPKTEKRVLQTMPRCQGQQLGSIMCQDRSRPLVRFHEHERNQHLSGHAAFFADYSEWFGDFGRAKDYYTAYLAMFVAHGVLFEDYHGGESGEVLDRFTAEVFEPSFKEVQSLFGLTPLIVPMPRWHRWQGFYPAEGFNWYDAVPAVMHDQDRSMIL
;
A
#
# COMPACT_ATOMS: atom_id res chain seq x y z
N MET A 1 5.44 32.48 -9.86
CA MET A 1 5.31 31.10 -10.34
C MET A 1 5.63 30.22 -9.16
N LEU A 2 4.62 29.55 -8.58
CA LEU A 2 4.86 28.54 -7.55
C LEU A 2 5.57 27.39 -8.27
N GLU A 3 6.81 27.09 -7.88
CA GLU A 3 7.45 25.84 -8.30
C GLU A 3 6.48 24.71 -7.97
N THR A 4 6.08 23.93 -8.98
CA THR A 4 5.36 22.67 -8.77
C THR A 4 6.27 21.77 -7.94
N GLN A 5 6.03 21.76 -6.64
CA GLN A 5 6.70 20.86 -5.73
C GLN A 5 6.38 19.43 -6.16
N SER A 6 7.41 18.66 -6.54
CA SER A 6 7.22 17.25 -6.85
C SER A 6 7.04 16.49 -5.53
N PHE A 7 5.82 16.03 -5.25
CA PHE A 7 5.53 15.11 -4.14
C PHE A 7 6.14 13.72 -4.35
N TYR A 8 6.56 13.45 -5.58
CA TYR A 8 6.93 12.14 -6.06
C TYR A 8 8.36 12.10 -6.56
N ILE A 9 8.96 10.92 -6.49
CA ILE A 9 10.32 10.64 -6.95
C ILE A 9 10.37 9.28 -7.66
N GLY A 10 11.34 9.09 -8.56
CA GLY A 10 11.56 7.80 -9.23
C GLY A 10 12.02 6.72 -8.24
N ALA A 11 11.59 5.47 -8.45
CA ALA A 11 11.85 4.38 -7.49
C ALA A 11 13.33 4.10 -7.24
N HIS A 12 14.15 4.09 -8.29
CA HIS A 12 15.60 3.89 -8.17
C HIS A 12 16.31 5.08 -7.48
N GLU A 13 15.85 6.29 -7.78
CA GLU A 13 16.36 7.51 -7.15
C GLU A 13 16.00 7.54 -5.65
N ALA A 14 14.76 7.20 -5.31
CA ALA A 14 14.30 7.05 -3.93
C ALA A 14 15.13 6.01 -3.17
N ALA A 15 15.40 4.84 -3.77
CA ALA A 15 16.23 3.81 -3.17
C ALA A 15 17.68 4.29 -2.93
N THR A 16 18.21 5.12 -3.83
CA THR A 16 19.55 5.71 -3.70
C THR A 16 19.59 6.72 -2.56
N ILE A 17 18.62 7.64 -2.52
CA ILE A 17 18.52 8.66 -1.47
C ILE A 17 18.26 8.02 -0.10
N LEU A 18 17.44 6.96 -0.02
CA LEU A 18 17.19 6.26 1.24
C LEU A 18 18.49 5.78 1.89
N ARG A 19 19.40 5.21 1.09
CA ARG A 19 20.71 4.73 1.57
C ARG A 19 21.64 5.86 2.03
N GLN A 20 21.42 7.07 1.51
CA GLN A 20 22.18 8.27 1.87
C GLN A 20 21.62 8.98 3.11
N ARG A 21 20.45 8.56 3.63
CA ARG A 21 19.79 9.21 4.78
C ARG A 21 19.91 8.40 6.07
N GLU A 22 20.89 7.50 6.15
CA GLU A 22 21.08 6.65 7.34
C GLU A 22 21.30 7.48 8.60
N GLU A 23 22.05 8.57 8.50
CA GLU A 23 22.35 9.52 9.57
C GLU A 23 21.13 10.34 10.03
N VAL A 24 20.03 10.32 9.28
CA VAL A 24 18.78 11.02 9.62
C VAL A 24 17.90 10.19 10.55
N LYS A 25 18.09 8.86 10.60
CA LYS A 25 17.26 7.96 11.42
C LYS A 25 17.20 8.30 12.92
N PRO A 26 18.30 8.74 13.58
CA PRO A 26 18.22 9.18 14.98
C PRO A 26 17.26 10.36 15.18
N LEU A 27 17.26 11.33 14.27
CA LEU A 27 16.35 12.49 14.33
C LEU A 27 14.88 12.06 14.22
N LEU A 28 14.57 11.10 13.35
CA LEU A 28 13.22 10.53 13.25
C LEU A 28 12.83 9.77 14.52
N THR A 29 13.76 9.04 15.12
CA THR A 29 13.54 8.32 16.37
C THR A 29 13.13 9.28 17.48
N ASP A 30 13.87 10.37 17.66
CA ASP A 30 13.56 11.40 18.65
C ASP A 30 12.19 12.05 18.39
N TYR A 31 11.88 12.33 17.12
CA TYR A 31 10.56 12.83 16.73
C TYR A 31 9.44 11.86 17.13
N PHE A 32 9.54 10.57 16.81
CA PHE A 32 8.51 9.59 17.15
C PHE A 32 8.30 9.45 18.67
N LEU A 33 9.39 9.51 19.45
CA LEU A 33 9.31 9.52 20.91
C LEU A 33 8.60 10.79 21.43
N SER A 34 8.76 11.93 20.75
CA SER A 34 8.17 13.20 21.16
C SER A 34 6.66 13.30 20.88
N VAL A 35 6.17 12.69 19.80
CA VAL A 35 4.75 12.77 19.38
C VAL A 35 3.87 11.70 20.01
N GLY A 36 4.37 10.99 21.02
CA GLY A 36 3.59 10.00 21.78
C GLY A 36 3.40 8.67 21.06
N GLY A 37 4.17 8.40 20.00
CA GLY A 37 4.22 7.07 19.40
C GLY A 37 4.88 6.10 20.39
N LYS A 38 4.07 5.34 21.13
CA LYS A 38 4.56 4.41 22.18
C LYS A 38 5.55 3.37 21.64
N ASN A 39 5.56 3.16 20.33
CA ASN A 39 6.50 2.30 19.63
C ASN A 39 6.96 2.95 18.33
N LEU A 40 8.25 2.80 18.03
CA LEU A 40 8.75 3.01 16.67
C LEU A 40 8.02 2.06 15.72
N PRO A 41 7.63 2.54 14.53
CA PRO A 41 7.17 1.70 13.44
C PRO A 41 8.07 0.48 13.23
N ASP A 42 7.50 -0.70 13.00
CA ASP A 42 8.30 -1.94 12.86
C ASP A 42 9.37 -1.81 11.78
N ILE A 43 9.09 -1.03 10.72
CA ILE A 43 10.05 -0.74 9.66
C ILE A 43 11.36 -0.11 10.17
N ALA A 44 11.30 0.71 11.23
CA ALA A 44 12.48 1.34 11.83
C ALA A 44 13.40 0.36 12.54
N ARG A 45 12.92 -0.86 12.85
CA ARG A 45 13.69 -1.90 13.56
C ARG A 45 14.60 -2.71 12.64
N PHE A 46 14.47 -2.53 11.32
CA PHE A 46 15.21 -3.33 10.34
C PHE A 46 16.30 -2.48 9.66
N ASN A 47 17.50 -3.05 9.53
CA ASN A 47 18.60 -2.44 8.77
C ASN A 47 18.58 -2.92 7.31
N LYS A 48 17.47 -2.69 6.60
CA LYS A 48 17.31 -3.00 5.18
C LYS A 48 16.55 -1.86 4.48
N PRO A 49 16.81 -1.59 3.19
CA PRO A 49 16.03 -0.63 2.44
C PRO A 49 14.71 -1.26 2.01
N PHE A 50 13.58 -0.74 2.51
CA PHE A 50 12.24 -1.25 2.18
C PHE A 50 11.51 -0.36 1.19
N GLY A 51 10.76 -1.01 0.30
CA GLY A 51 9.66 -0.40 -0.43
C GLY A 51 8.39 -0.76 0.33
N VAL A 52 7.53 0.21 0.59
CA VAL A 52 6.43 0.09 1.55
C VAL A 52 5.12 0.35 0.87
N PHE A 53 4.16 -0.53 1.09
CA PHE A 53 2.81 -0.43 0.54
C PHE A 53 1.77 -0.61 1.63
N PHE A 54 1.01 0.44 1.91
CA PHE A 54 -0.02 0.40 2.96
C PHE A 54 -1.37 0.07 2.35
N ARG A 55 -2.00 -0.99 2.86
CA ARG A 55 -3.32 -1.44 2.42
C ARG A 55 -4.12 -1.86 3.65
N HIS A 56 -5.43 -1.56 3.71
CA HIS A 56 -6.21 -1.92 4.91
C HIS A 56 -6.12 -3.42 5.24
N ALA A 57 -6.03 -4.31 4.24
CA ALA A 57 -5.76 -5.74 4.43
C ALA A 57 -4.98 -6.32 3.23
N PRO A 58 -3.64 -6.45 3.27
CA PRO A 58 -2.82 -6.90 2.15
C PRO A 58 -3.31 -8.23 1.58
N ALA A 59 -3.97 -8.16 0.43
CA ALA A 59 -4.82 -9.22 -0.12
C ALA A 59 -4.26 -9.81 -1.41
N PHE A 60 -3.12 -9.29 -1.86
CA PHE A 60 -2.41 -9.74 -3.04
C PHE A 60 -3.21 -9.66 -4.34
N ARG A 61 -3.76 -8.49 -4.63
CA ARG A 61 -4.28 -8.16 -5.95
C ARG A 61 -3.12 -8.00 -6.94
N MET A 62 -3.43 -7.90 -8.22
CA MET A 62 -2.46 -7.60 -9.27
C MET A 62 -1.78 -6.23 -9.02
N GLU A 63 -2.42 -5.30 -8.32
CA GLU A 63 -1.79 -4.07 -7.81
C GLU A 63 -0.66 -4.36 -6.80
N ASP A 64 -0.89 -5.24 -5.82
CA ASP A 64 0.12 -5.66 -4.85
C ASP A 64 1.31 -6.35 -5.55
N ALA A 65 1.03 -7.13 -6.62
CA ALA A 65 2.06 -7.73 -7.47
C ALA A 65 2.86 -6.67 -8.25
N VAL A 66 2.21 -5.62 -8.78
CA VAL A 66 2.87 -4.47 -9.41
C VAL A 66 3.81 -3.79 -8.41
N PHE A 67 3.32 -3.48 -7.22
CA PHE A 67 4.15 -2.90 -6.15
C PHE A 67 5.36 -3.79 -5.85
N TYR A 68 5.13 -5.09 -5.64
CA TYR A 68 6.21 -6.04 -5.35
C TYR A 68 7.31 -5.95 -6.41
N ARG A 69 6.94 -5.99 -7.70
CA ARG A 69 7.89 -5.90 -8.82
C ARG A 69 8.65 -4.57 -8.84
N LEU A 70 7.99 -3.45 -8.56
CA LEU A 70 8.62 -2.13 -8.53
C LEU A 70 9.64 -1.99 -7.40
N ALA A 71 9.29 -2.46 -6.20
CA ALA A 71 10.19 -2.45 -5.07
C ALA A 71 11.41 -3.35 -5.34
N GLU A 72 11.19 -4.57 -5.81
CA GLU A 72 12.27 -5.52 -6.12
C GLU A 72 13.19 -5.00 -7.22
N ALA A 73 12.64 -4.48 -8.33
CA ALA A 73 13.43 -3.89 -9.43
C ALA A 73 14.27 -2.69 -8.97
N SER A 74 13.84 -2.00 -7.90
CA SER A 74 14.58 -0.87 -7.31
C SER A 74 15.57 -1.28 -6.22
N GLY A 75 15.77 -2.58 -6.02
CA GLY A 75 16.66 -3.10 -4.98
C GLY A 75 16.16 -2.84 -3.56
N LEU A 76 14.84 -2.72 -3.40
CA LEU A 76 14.15 -2.56 -2.12
C LEU A 76 13.47 -3.89 -1.74
N VAL A 77 13.40 -4.18 -0.44
CA VAL A 77 12.64 -5.32 0.07
C VAL A 77 11.17 -4.91 0.18
N PRO A 78 10.22 -5.65 -0.43
CA PRO A 78 8.79 -5.37 -0.28
C PRO A 78 8.31 -5.49 1.17
N TYR A 79 7.60 -4.48 1.63
CA TYR A 79 6.99 -4.41 2.95
C TYR A 79 5.53 -3.97 2.81
N PHE A 80 4.60 -4.75 3.35
CA PHE A 80 3.18 -4.45 3.34
C PHE A 80 2.72 -4.04 4.73
N GLY A 81 2.33 -2.77 4.86
CA GLY A 81 1.69 -2.26 6.07
C GLY A 81 0.17 -2.45 5.99
N SER A 82 -0.46 -2.72 7.13
CA SER A 82 -1.91 -2.91 7.20
C SER A 82 -2.59 -2.12 8.31
N TYR A 83 -3.91 -1.95 8.17
CA TYR A 83 -4.76 -1.30 9.17
C TYR A 83 -6.09 -2.04 9.25
N ILE A 84 -6.08 -3.20 9.90
CA ILE A 84 -7.22 -4.12 9.94
C ILE A 84 -8.33 -3.67 10.91
N ASP A 85 -8.04 -2.78 11.85
CA ASP A 85 -9.06 -2.19 12.74
C ASP A 85 -9.88 -1.09 12.07
N ASP A 86 -9.52 -0.70 10.85
CA ASP A 86 -10.28 0.28 10.09
C ASP A 86 -11.70 -0.23 9.76
N THR A 87 -12.64 0.72 9.70
CA THR A 87 -14.05 0.43 9.50
C THR A 87 -14.33 0.13 8.04
N PHE A 88 -15.04 -0.97 7.77
CA PHE A 88 -15.51 -1.29 6.44
C PHE A 88 -16.56 -0.27 5.98
N VAL A 89 -16.24 0.44 4.90
CA VAL A 89 -17.14 1.36 4.21
C VAL A 89 -17.32 0.92 2.77
N SER A 90 -18.57 0.73 2.37
CA SER A 90 -18.91 0.25 1.03
C SER A 90 -18.52 1.21 -0.09
N LEU A 91 -18.21 2.48 0.20
CA LEU A 91 -17.70 3.45 -0.78
C LEU A 91 -16.26 3.14 -1.24
N SER A 92 -15.45 2.46 -0.43
CA SER A 92 -14.09 2.07 -0.80
C SER A 92 -14.10 0.89 -1.79
N SER A 93 -13.68 1.14 -3.03
CA SER A 93 -13.49 0.11 -4.07
C SER A 93 -12.62 -1.05 -3.60
N TYR A 94 -11.51 -0.73 -2.96
CA TYR A 94 -10.60 -1.67 -2.33
C TYR A 94 -11.32 -2.58 -1.32
N LYS A 95 -12.04 -2.02 -0.35
CA LYS A 95 -12.75 -2.83 0.65
C LYS A 95 -13.86 -3.68 0.03
N ARG A 96 -14.55 -3.16 -1.00
CA ARG A 96 -15.50 -3.97 -1.79
C ARG A 96 -14.81 -5.16 -2.46
N SER A 97 -13.60 -4.98 -3.00
CA SER A 97 -12.86 -6.08 -3.63
C SER A 97 -12.47 -7.16 -2.63
N LEU A 98 -12.30 -6.84 -1.34
CA LEU A 98 -12.03 -7.84 -0.31
C LEU A 98 -13.17 -8.85 -0.11
N ILE A 99 -14.43 -8.47 -0.36
CA ILE A 99 -15.60 -9.35 -0.17
C ILE A 99 -16.14 -9.94 -1.48
N LYS A 100 -15.80 -9.34 -2.63
CA LYS A 100 -16.21 -9.77 -3.96
C LYS A 100 -15.00 -9.73 -4.90
N HIS A 101 -14.43 -10.90 -5.14
CA HIS A 101 -13.18 -11.04 -5.87
C HIS A 101 -13.46 -11.25 -7.34
N HIS A 102 -12.60 -10.66 -8.16
CA HIS A 102 -12.43 -11.04 -9.55
C HIS A 102 -11.07 -11.71 -9.66
N VAL A 103 -11.09 -13.04 -9.78
CA VAL A 103 -9.88 -13.85 -9.91
C VAL A 103 -9.46 -13.86 -11.38
N PHE A 104 -8.25 -13.42 -11.67
CA PHE A 104 -7.61 -13.37 -12.97
C PHE A 104 -7.01 -14.74 -13.30
N CYS A 105 -7.57 -15.39 -14.32
CA CYS A 105 -7.18 -16.70 -14.81
C CYS A 105 -6.38 -16.62 -16.12
N GLY A 106 -5.82 -15.45 -16.46
CA GLY A 106 -5.07 -15.19 -17.68
C GLY A 106 -5.84 -14.36 -18.73
N ILE A 107 -5.32 -14.36 -19.97
CA ILE A 107 -5.88 -13.60 -21.09
C ILE A 107 -6.70 -14.53 -21.99
N GLY A 108 -7.92 -14.12 -22.31
CA GLY A 108 -8.81 -14.84 -23.23
C GLY A 108 -8.42 -14.65 -24.70
N ARG A 109 -9.08 -15.42 -25.59
CA ARG A 109 -8.80 -15.39 -27.04
C ARG A 109 -8.98 -14.01 -27.71
N SER A 110 -9.79 -13.14 -27.11
CA SER A 110 -10.05 -11.77 -27.59
C SER A 110 -9.13 -10.71 -26.97
N GLY A 111 -8.09 -11.11 -26.21
CA GLY A 111 -7.16 -10.19 -25.55
C GLY A 111 -7.69 -9.59 -24.23
N GLY A 112 -8.93 -9.89 -23.84
CA GLY A 112 -9.49 -9.48 -22.54
C GLY A 112 -9.11 -10.42 -21.39
N PRO A 113 -9.35 -10.00 -20.13
CA PRO A 113 -9.05 -10.84 -18.97
C PRO A 113 -10.07 -11.98 -18.87
N LYS A 114 -9.59 -13.21 -18.68
CA LYS A 114 -10.43 -14.33 -18.25
C LYS A 114 -10.55 -14.24 -16.74
N THR A 115 -11.77 -14.11 -16.22
CA THR A 115 -11.99 -13.97 -14.77
C THR A 115 -13.03 -14.92 -14.22
N GLU A 116 -12.84 -15.30 -12.96
CA GLU A 116 -13.83 -16.00 -12.12
C GLU A 116 -14.26 -15.06 -10.98
N LYS A 117 -15.55 -15.04 -10.65
CA LYS A 117 -16.05 -14.22 -9.55
C LYS A 117 -16.22 -15.07 -8.30
N ARG A 118 -15.61 -14.67 -7.19
CA ARG A 118 -15.81 -15.28 -5.87
C ARG A 118 -16.44 -14.29 -4.91
N VAL A 119 -17.42 -14.71 -4.12
CA VAL A 119 -18.09 -13.87 -3.13
C VAL A 119 -17.82 -14.42 -1.75
N LEU A 120 -17.01 -13.71 -0.96
CA LEU A 120 -16.60 -14.13 0.37
C LEU A 120 -17.48 -13.57 1.48
N GLN A 121 -18.18 -12.45 1.24
CA GLN A 121 -19.16 -11.87 2.16
C GLN A 121 -20.14 -10.96 1.41
N THR A 122 -21.26 -10.62 2.06
CA THR A 122 -22.26 -9.68 1.55
C THR A 122 -22.08 -8.29 2.17
N MET A 123 -22.28 -7.24 1.38
CA MET A 123 -22.08 -5.84 1.81
C MET A 123 -22.85 -5.45 3.08
N PRO A 124 -24.16 -5.78 3.22
CA PRO A 124 -24.92 -5.39 4.40
C PRO A 124 -24.38 -5.99 5.70
N ARG A 125 -23.68 -7.13 5.61
CA ARG A 125 -23.06 -7.81 6.76
C ARG A 125 -21.66 -7.29 7.08
N CYS A 126 -21.12 -6.35 6.31
CA CYS A 126 -19.78 -5.78 6.52
C CYS A 126 -19.84 -4.31 6.94
N GLN A 127 -20.81 -3.55 6.44
CA GLN A 127 -20.88 -2.10 6.62
C GLN A 127 -20.77 -1.71 8.11
N GLY A 128 -19.81 -0.85 8.43
CA GLY A 128 -19.60 -0.32 9.78
C GLY A 128 -18.84 -1.26 10.74
N GLN A 129 -18.46 -2.46 10.31
CA GLN A 129 -17.63 -3.36 11.12
C GLN A 129 -16.14 -3.11 10.88
N GLN A 130 -15.31 -3.39 11.89
CA GLN A 130 -13.87 -3.41 11.71
C GLN A 130 -13.48 -4.52 10.73
N LEU A 131 -12.52 -4.26 9.83
CA LEU A 131 -12.13 -5.22 8.80
C LEU A 131 -11.66 -6.56 9.41
N GLY A 132 -10.88 -6.51 10.48
CA GLY A 132 -10.37 -7.68 11.20
C GLY A 132 -11.45 -8.56 11.82
N SER A 133 -12.64 -8.03 12.11
CA SER A 133 -13.75 -8.78 12.72
C SER A 133 -14.70 -9.41 11.70
N ILE A 134 -14.60 -9.07 10.42
CA ILE A 134 -15.50 -9.59 9.39
C ILE A 134 -15.17 -11.06 9.11
N MET A 135 -16.18 -11.92 9.19
CA MET A 135 -16.06 -13.35 8.84
C MET A 135 -16.39 -13.61 7.37
N CYS A 136 -15.85 -14.68 6.79
CA CYS A 136 -16.33 -15.22 5.51
C CYS A 136 -17.79 -15.72 5.62
N GLN A 137 -18.48 -15.91 4.49
CA GLN A 137 -19.91 -16.31 4.45
C GLN A 137 -20.20 -17.59 5.22
N ASP A 138 -19.34 -18.59 5.07
CA ASP A 138 -19.40 -19.89 5.73
C ASP A 138 -19.02 -19.84 7.22
N ARG A 139 -18.56 -18.68 7.70
CA ARG A 139 -18.03 -18.44 9.06
C ARG A 139 -16.85 -19.33 9.43
N SER A 140 -16.15 -19.92 8.45
CA SER A 140 -15.03 -20.83 8.72
C SER A 140 -13.78 -20.09 9.21
N ARG A 141 -13.61 -18.82 8.80
CA ARG A 141 -12.47 -17.98 9.18
C ARG A 141 -12.76 -16.48 9.02
N PRO A 142 -11.99 -15.61 9.70
CA PRO A 142 -11.99 -14.18 9.43
C PRO A 142 -11.56 -13.87 7.98
N LEU A 143 -12.14 -12.83 7.39
CA LEU A 143 -11.89 -12.40 6.03
C LEU A 143 -10.43 -12.02 5.81
N VAL A 144 -9.82 -11.30 6.77
CA VAL A 144 -8.40 -10.93 6.72
C VAL A 144 -7.51 -12.18 6.71
N ARG A 145 -7.84 -13.21 7.51
CA ARG A 145 -7.09 -14.48 7.53
C ARG A 145 -7.23 -15.27 6.24
N PHE A 146 -8.37 -15.17 5.54
CA PHE A 146 -8.50 -15.72 4.19
C PHE A 146 -7.50 -15.05 3.24
N HIS A 147 -7.46 -13.71 3.21
CA HIS A 147 -6.59 -12.95 2.33
C HIS A 147 -5.10 -13.14 2.63
N GLU A 148 -4.73 -13.23 3.91
CA GLU A 148 -3.37 -13.58 4.31
C GLU A 148 -2.95 -14.95 3.79
N HIS A 149 -3.85 -15.94 3.83
CA HIS A 149 -3.57 -17.27 3.30
C HIS A 149 -3.30 -17.23 1.80
N GLU A 150 -4.20 -16.64 1.01
CA GLU A 150 -4.04 -16.52 -0.45
C GLU A 150 -2.75 -15.77 -0.80
N ARG A 151 -2.50 -14.64 -0.15
CA ARG A 151 -1.27 -13.86 -0.34
C ARG A 151 -0.02 -14.70 -0.08
N ASN A 152 0.01 -15.44 1.04
CA ASN A 152 1.18 -16.24 1.40
C ASN A 152 1.42 -17.38 0.40
N GLN A 153 0.36 -17.93 -0.22
CA GLN A 153 0.52 -18.91 -1.32
C GLN A 153 1.21 -18.27 -2.53
N HIS A 154 0.76 -17.08 -2.94
CA HIS A 154 1.35 -16.40 -4.11
C HIS A 154 2.77 -15.89 -3.89
N LEU A 155 3.10 -15.50 -2.66
CA LEU A 155 4.44 -15.02 -2.28
C LEU A 155 5.34 -16.13 -1.74
N SER A 156 4.94 -17.40 -1.82
CA SER A 156 5.80 -18.51 -1.43
C SER A 156 7.07 -18.50 -2.28
N GLY A 157 8.24 -18.41 -1.61
CA GLY A 157 9.54 -18.27 -2.27
C GLY A 157 9.98 -16.84 -2.58
N HIS A 158 9.16 -15.84 -2.27
CA HIS A 158 9.44 -14.42 -2.46
C HIS A 158 9.68 -13.72 -1.12
N ALA A 159 10.64 -12.80 -1.09
CA ALA A 159 10.96 -12.06 0.14
C ALA A 159 9.97 -10.90 0.32
N ALA A 160 9.14 -10.94 1.36
CA ALA A 160 8.25 -9.86 1.72
C ALA A 160 8.01 -9.81 3.24
N PHE A 161 7.76 -8.61 3.77
CA PHE A 161 7.42 -8.38 5.17
C PHE A 161 5.99 -7.86 5.30
N PHE A 162 5.35 -8.18 6.42
CA PHE A 162 3.97 -7.81 6.72
C PHE A 162 3.89 -7.33 8.16
N ALA A 163 3.20 -6.21 8.39
CA ALA A 163 2.82 -5.81 9.74
C ALA A 163 1.46 -5.12 9.76
N ASP A 164 0.80 -5.23 10.90
CA ASP A 164 -0.43 -4.52 11.20
C ASP A 164 -0.12 -3.31 12.08
N TYR A 165 -0.55 -2.14 11.60
CA TYR A 165 -0.35 -0.84 12.26
C TYR A 165 -1.63 -0.37 12.95
N SER A 166 -2.63 -1.24 13.13
CA SER A 166 -3.89 -0.89 13.79
C SER A 166 -3.70 -0.24 15.16
N GLU A 167 -2.85 -0.82 16.01
CA GLU A 167 -2.52 -0.24 17.32
C GLU A 167 -1.84 1.12 17.17
N TRP A 168 -0.87 1.22 16.25
CA TRP A 168 -0.12 2.44 16.02
C TRP A 168 -1.02 3.58 15.52
N PHE A 169 -1.87 3.35 14.52
CA PHE A 169 -2.84 4.35 14.06
C PHE A 169 -3.88 4.70 15.13
N GLY A 170 -4.33 3.70 15.90
CA GLY A 170 -5.28 3.86 17.00
C GLY A 170 -4.79 4.77 18.11
N ASP A 171 -3.48 4.77 18.39
CA ASP A 171 -2.87 5.64 19.41
C ASP A 171 -2.92 7.14 19.06
N PHE A 172 -2.97 7.51 17.78
CA PHE A 172 -3.06 8.91 17.33
C PHE A 172 -4.49 9.40 17.11
N GLY A 173 -5.41 8.53 16.68
CA GLY A 173 -6.80 8.89 16.37
C GLY A 173 -7.08 8.98 14.87
N ARG A 174 -7.50 10.14 14.36
CA ARG A 174 -7.96 10.27 12.96
C ARG A 174 -6.78 10.43 12.00
N ALA A 175 -7.02 10.23 10.70
CA ALA A 175 -6.02 10.37 9.65
C ALA A 175 -5.20 11.67 9.76
N LYS A 176 -5.85 12.82 9.84
CA LYS A 176 -5.17 14.12 9.99
C LYS A 176 -4.30 14.25 11.24
N ASP A 177 -4.56 13.43 12.26
CA ASP A 177 -3.86 13.48 13.54
C ASP A 177 -2.57 12.61 13.49
N TYR A 178 -2.51 11.58 12.63
CA TYR A 178 -1.31 10.73 12.45
C TYR A 178 -0.53 10.97 11.17
N TYR A 179 -1.08 11.67 10.18
CA TYR A 179 -0.52 11.63 8.83
C TYR A 179 0.89 12.23 8.71
N THR A 180 1.18 13.28 9.48
CA THR A 180 2.52 13.86 9.57
C THR A 180 3.51 12.85 10.14
N ALA A 181 3.16 12.12 11.20
CA ALA A 181 3.99 11.05 11.75
C ALA A 181 4.13 9.87 10.76
N TYR A 182 3.04 9.52 10.06
CA TYR A 182 3.05 8.48 9.04
C TYR A 182 4.03 8.82 7.90
N LEU A 183 3.96 10.04 7.36
CA LEU A 183 4.84 10.47 6.28
C LEU A 183 6.30 10.64 6.75
N ALA A 184 6.52 11.03 8.01
CA ALA A 184 7.86 11.14 8.58
C ALA A 184 8.64 9.82 8.54
N MET A 185 7.96 8.67 8.58
CA MET A 185 8.61 7.35 8.43
C MET A 185 9.43 7.26 7.14
N PHE A 186 8.91 7.84 6.06
CA PHE A 186 9.51 7.74 4.73
C PHE A 186 10.55 8.82 4.44
N VAL A 187 10.92 9.61 5.45
CA VAL A 187 12.10 10.47 5.33
C VAL A 187 13.36 9.61 5.28
N ALA A 188 13.48 8.56 6.10
CA ALA A 188 14.68 7.72 6.15
C ALA A 188 14.50 6.23 6.52
N HIS A 189 13.28 5.75 6.84
CA HIS A 189 13.07 4.33 7.18
C HIS A 189 12.56 3.46 6.01
N GLY A 190 12.07 4.07 4.94
CA GLY A 190 11.61 3.34 3.75
C GLY A 190 11.17 4.26 2.63
N VAL A 191 10.81 3.67 1.50
CA VAL A 191 10.20 4.35 0.36
C VAL A 191 8.73 3.97 0.30
N LEU A 192 7.82 4.95 0.39
CA LEU A 192 6.39 4.72 0.26
C LEU A 192 6.00 4.61 -1.22
N PHE A 193 5.29 3.56 -1.59
CA PHE A 193 4.70 3.41 -2.91
C PHE A 193 3.21 3.74 -2.80
N GLU A 194 2.79 4.92 -3.22
CA GLU A 194 1.37 5.31 -3.18
C GLU A 194 1.10 6.44 -4.17
N ASP A 195 -0.13 6.52 -4.69
CA ASP A 195 -0.53 7.62 -5.57
C ASP A 195 -1.74 8.39 -5.00
N TYR A 196 -1.45 9.59 -4.50
CA TYR A 196 -2.40 10.55 -3.96
C TYR A 196 -3.08 11.42 -5.01
N HIS A 197 -2.64 11.38 -6.28
CA HIS A 197 -3.11 12.28 -7.34
C HIS A 197 -3.67 11.54 -8.57
N GLY A 198 -3.60 10.20 -8.61
CA GLY A 198 -4.09 9.39 -9.74
C GLY A 198 -4.67 8.01 -9.37
N GLY A 199 -5.00 7.78 -8.09
CA GLY A 199 -5.48 6.50 -7.57
C GLY A 199 -6.94 6.12 -7.91
N GLU A 200 -7.35 4.91 -7.52
CA GLU A 200 -8.66 4.29 -7.83
C GLU A 200 -9.89 5.11 -7.37
N SER A 201 -9.74 6.07 -6.45
CA SER A 201 -10.84 6.64 -5.67
C SER A 201 -11.40 8.00 -6.15
N GLY A 202 -10.89 8.59 -7.23
CA GLY A 202 -11.44 9.82 -7.85
C GLY A 202 -11.61 10.98 -6.87
N GLU A 203 -12.74 11.70 -6.90
CA GLU A 203 -12.98 12.94 -6.11
C GLU A 203 -12.80 12.79 -4.58
N VAL A 204 -13.01 11.60 -4.01
CA VAL A 204 -12.76 11.35 -2.57
C VAL A 204 -11.27 11.44 -2.25
N LEU A 205 -10.43 11.03 -3.21
CA LEU A 205 -8.99 11.16 -3.12
C LEU A 205 -8.59 12.63 -3.12
N ASP A 206 -9.18 13.47 -3.98
CA ASP A 206 -8.82 14.90 -4.09
C ASP A 206 -8.98 15.65 -2.76
N ARG A 207 -10.09 15.40 -2.05
CA ARG A 207 -10.30 16.02 -0.72
C ARG A 207 -9.27 15.55 0.29
N PHE A 208 -9.05 14.24 0.37
CA PHE A 208 -8.04 13.68 1.27
C PHE A 208 -6.65 14.25 0.95
N THR A 209 -6.33 14.39 -0.33
CA THR A 209 -5.05 14.90 -0.79
C THR A 209 -4.85 16.35 -0.36
N ALA A 210 -5.82 17.23 -0.64
CA ALA A 210 -5.74 18.65 -0.31
C ALA A 210 -5.82 18.93 1.20
N GLU A 211 -6.65 18.19 1.96
CA GLU A 211 -6.92 18.46 3.37
C GLU A 211 -6.00 17.70 4.35
N VAL A 212 -5.40 16.59 3.92
CA VAL A 212 -4.60 15.70 4.80
C VAL A 212 -3.20 15.47 4.25
N PHE A 213 -3.07 14.92 3.04
CA PHE A 213 -1.76 14.53 2.50
C PHE A 213 -0.82 15.72 2.29
N GLU A 214 -1.22 16.72 1.50
CA GLU A 214 -0.31 17.83 1.15
C GLU A 214 0.10 18.67 2.37
N PRO A 215 -0.80 19.02 3.31
CA PRO A 215 -0.41 19.74 4.52
C PRO A 215 0.60 18.95 5.34
N SER A 216 0.37 17.66 5.58
CA SER A 216 1.30 16.82 6.33
C SER A 216 2.63 16.62 5.60
N PHE A 217 2.64 16.54 4.28
CA PHE A 217 3.89 16.46 3.50
C PHE A 217 4.73 17.72 3.69
N LYS A 218 4.11 18.90 3.58
CA LYS A 218 4.77 20.20 3.79
C LYS A 218 5.25 20.36 5.23
N GLU A 219 4.49 19.87 6.19
CA GLU A 219 4.88 19.86 7.60
C GLU A 219 6.11 18.97 7.84
N VAL A 220 6.14 17.74 7.32
CA VAL A 220 7.33 16.86 7.42
C VAL A 220 8.54 17.53 6.77
N GLN A 221 8.38 18.14 5.59
CA GLN A 221 9.47 18.88 4.96
C GLN A 221 9.97 20.04 5.84
N SER A 222 9.08 20.77 6.48
CA SER A 222 9.44 21.85 7.40
C SER A 222 10.15 21.34 8.66
N LEU A 223 9.75 20.18 9.18
CA LEU A 223 10.31 19.59 10.41
C LEU A 223 11.73 19.05 10.20
N PHE A 224 11.99 18.40 9.08
CA PHE A 224 13.25 17.69 8.85
C PHE A 224 14.15 18.32 7.78
N GLY A 225 13.66 19.35 7.06
CA GLY A 225 14.34 19.91 5.89
C GLY A 225 14.43 18.94 4.70
N LEU A 226 13.76 17.79 4.78
CA LEU A 226 13.81 16.69 3.83
C LEU A 226 12.39 16.24 3.48
N THR A 227 12.16 15.92 2.22
CA THR A 227 10.87 15.37 1.77
C THR A 227 10.77 13.87 2.06
N PRO A 228 9.57 13.36 2.40
CA PRO A 228 9.28 11.93 2.33
C PRO A 228 9.63 11.33 0.96
N LEU A 229 10.14 10.11 0.93
CA LEU A 229 10.43 9.35 -0.28
C LEU A 229 9.17 8.62 -0.74
N ILE A 230 8.43 9.23 -1.66
CA ILE A 230 7.17 8.69 -2.18
C ILE A 230 7.33 8.42 -3.68
N VAL A 231 7.10 7.17 -4.06
CA VAL A 231 7.07 6.71 -5.44
C VAL A 231 5.61 6.54 -5.86
N PRO A 232 5.17 7.14 -6.96
CA PRO A 232 3.81 6.96 -7.43
C PRO A 232 3.63 5.53 -7.91
N MET A 233 2.51 4.91 -7.53
CA MET A 233 2.09 3.68 -8.19
C MET A 233 1.79 3.96 -9.67
N PRO A 234 1.98 2.98 -10.58
CA PRO A 234 1.60 3.11 -11.98
C PRO A 234 0.15 3.52 -12.12
N ARG A 235 -0.20 4.16 -13.24
CA ARG A 235 -1.57 4.63 -13.48
C ARG A 235 -2.53 3.47 -13.31
N TRP A 236 -3.65 3.77 -12.65
CA TRP A 236 -4.63 2.74 -12.36
C TRP A 236 -5.09 2.05 -13.64
N HIS A 237 -4.98 0.74 -13.64
CA HIS A 237 -5.51 -0.11 -14.70
C HIS A 237 -6.47 -1.09 -14.07
N ARG A 238 -7.68 -1.24 -14.63
CA ARG A 238 -8.76 -2.04 -14.03
C ARG A 238 -8.37 -3.49 -13.68
N TRP A 239 -7.38 -4.08 -14.36
CA TRP A 239 -6.92 -5.44 -14.06
C TRP A 239 -6.05 -5.52 -12.79
N GLN A 240 -5.51 -4.40 -12.31
CA GLN A 240 -4.78 -4.31 -11.04
C GLN A 240 -5.70 -4.63 -9.85
N GLY A 241 -7.01 -4.40 -9.98
CA GLY A 241 -8.00 -4.77 -8.97
C GLY A 241 -8.34 -6.26 -8.91
N PHE A 242 -7.78 -7.09 -9.78
CA PHE A 242 -8.04 -8.53 -9.81
C PHE A 242 -7.07 -9.31 -8.92
N TYR A 243 -7.46 -10.51 -8.52
CA TYR A 243 -6.65 -11.44 -7.72
C TYR A 243 -6.03 -12.48 -8.65
N PRO A 244 -4.73 -12.81 -8.58
CA PRO A 244 -4.19 -13.91 -9.38
C PRO A 244 -4.85 -15.23 -9.00
N ALA A 245 -5.12 -16.11 -9.97
CA ALA A 245 -5.60 -17.46 -9.69
C ALA A 245 -4.50 -18.29 -8.99
N GLU A 246 -4.90 -19.30 -8.21
CA GLU A 246 -3.95 -20.24 -7.61
C GLU A 246 -3.05 -20.89 -8.69
N GLY A 247 -1.75 -20.98 -8.41
CA GLY A 247 -0.75 -21.47 -9.37
C GLY A 247 -0.50 -20.56 -10.57
N PHE A 248 -1.15 -19.41 -10.67
CA PHE A 248 -0.90 -18.43 -11.73
C PHE A 248 0.46 -17.76 -11.52
N ASN A 249 1.27 -17.71 -12.58
CA ASN A 249 2.52 -16.96 -12.59
C ASN A 249 2.22 -15.46 -12.69
N TRP A 250 1.88 -14.87 -11.55
CA TRP A 250 1.60 -13.45 -11.43
C TRP A 250 2.82 -12.60 -11.79
N TYR A 251 4.03 -13.10 -11.50
CA TYR A 251 5.28 -12.38 -11.70
C TYR A 251 5.44 -11.97 -13.17
N ASP A 252 5.31 -12.92 -14.09
CA ASP A 252 5.42 -12.65 -15.53
C ASP A 252 4.21 -11.93 -16.11
N ALA A 253 3.07 -11.96 -15.40
CA ALA A 253 1.84 -11.31 -15.84
C ALA A 253 1.75 -9.83 -15.47
N VAL A 254 2.61 -9.31 -14.58
CA VAL A 254 2.59 -7.91 -14.15
C VAL A 254 2.60 -6.90 -15.32
N PRO A 255 3.47 -7.03 -16.36
CA PRO A 255 3.44 -6.10 -17.49
C PRO A 255 2.08 -6.04 -18.20
N ALA A 256 1.33 -7.14 -18.24
CA ALA A 256 0.03 -7.22 -18.91
C ALA A 256 -1.08 -6.47 -18.16
N VAL A 257 -0.91 -6.21 -16.86
CA VAL A 257 -1.87 -5.46 -16.04
C VAL A 257 -1.47 -3.98 -15.85
N MET A 258 -0.38 -3.55 -16.46
CA MET A 258 0.09 -2.15 -16.47
C MET A 258 -0.20 -1.50 -17.82
N HIS A 259 -0.34 -0.17 -17.81
CA HIS A 259 -0.35 0.61 -19.05
C HIS A 259 1.03 0.53 -19.73
N ASP A 260 1.04 0.51 -21.06
CA ASP A 260 2.28 0.38 -21.85
C ASP A 260 3.35 1.41 -21.45
N GLN A 261 2.91 2.65 -21.16
CA GLN A 261 3.77 3.77 -20.79
C GLN A 261 4.42 3.62 -19.41
N ASP A 262 3.87 2.77 -18.54
CA ASP A 262 4.38 2.58 -17.18
C ASP A 262 5.22 1.29 -17.06
N ARG A 263 5.26 0.45 -18.10
CA ARG A 263 6.01 -0.82 -18.08
C ARG A 263 7.50 -0.64 -17.87
N SER A 264 8.07 0.49 -18.29
CA SER A 264 9.48 0.80 -18.08
C SER A 264 9.84 1.01 -16.61
N MET A 265 8.87 1.12 -15.70
CA MET A 265 9.14 1.26 -14.27
C MET A 265 9.63 -0.05 -13.61
N ILE A 266 9.40 -1.20 -14.25
CA ILE A 266 9.76 -2.54 -13.73
C ILE A 266 10.81 -3.28 -14.59
N LEU A 267 11.37 -2.59 -15.59
CA LEU A 267 12.41 -3.10 -16.50
C LEU A 267 13.76 -2.51 -16.12
#